data_AF-A0A535PKM4-F1
#
_entry.id   AF-A0A535PKM4-F1
#
_cell.length_a   1.000
_cell.length_b   1.000
_cell.length_c   1.000
_cell.angle_alpha   90.00
_cell.angle_beta   90.00
_cell.angle_gamma   90.00
#
_symmetry.space_group_name_H-M   'P 1'
#
loop_
_entity.id
_entity.type
_entity.pdbx_description
1 polymer ?
#
loop_
_entity_poly.entity_id
_entity_poly.type
_entity_poly.pdbx_seq_one_letter_code
_entity_poly.pdbx_strand_id
1 'polypeptide(L)'
;MFESLLNAFRAPDIRRRILFVAGILVVFRLFAHVPVPGVDRVQLAAFFNGSPLFGLLDLFSGGGLSTFSIVGLGMNPYINASIIMQLMTGVIPSLQALSREGEYGRNKINQYTRVLAVPMALLQAYGFLALLNNQGNVLTTPLSLSSWESITQIVTLTAGSVLLMWLGELITEKGIGNGISFIIFAGIVGRAPVAIGRFFESPDIPAIIVFGLIGIAAVFTIIYIQEGQRRIPIQYASRVRGRRMYQGGSTFLPLRVNQAGVIPIIFALSILIFPAQLAAYFQNSSIGFVAEISRGIVAFLDQGGAPYLILYFLLTVGFTYFYTAFTFKPDETAEQLRKNGGFIPGIRPGRPTQDYLAKVVFRITIAGALFLGIVAVTPAVVGAIVPSLAGVRLGGTGLLIVVSVVVETMKQIEA
;
A
#
# COMPACT_ATOMS: atom_id res chain seq x y z
N MET A 1 13.32 20.47 -1.36
CA MET A 1 11.96 20.23 -0.83
C MET A 1 11.11 21.49 -0.63
N PHE A 2 11.42 22.43 0.27
CA PHE A 2 10.53 23.58 0.53
C PHE A 2 10.44 24.58 -0.63
N GLU A 3 11.58 24.90 -1.27
CA GLU A 3 11.60 25.70 -2.51
C GLU A 3 10.90 25.00 -3.68
N SER A 4 11.07 23.68 -3.79
CA SER A 4 10.39 22.85 -4.79
C SER A 4 8.87 22.93 -4.63
N LEU A 5 8.37 22.91 -3.40
CA LEU A 5 6.95 23.05 -3.07
C LEU A 5 6.40 24.44 -3.46
N LEU A 6 7.12 25.51 -3.12
CA LEU A 6 6.77 26.88 -3.51
C LEU A 6 6.78 27.05 -5.05
N ASN A 7 7.75 26.45 -5.73
CA ASN A 7 7.84 26.47 -7.19
C ASN A 7 6.75 25.62 -7.86
N ALA A 8 6.36 24.50 -7.26
CA ALA A 8 5.23 23.67 -7.71
C ALA A 8 3.90 24.44 -7.72
N PHE A 9 3.67 25.30 -6.72
CA PHE A 9 2.49 26.18 -6.70
C PHE A 9 2.57 27.35 -7.69
N ARG A 10 3.78 27.76 -8.10
CA ARG A 10 3.98 28.80 -9.12
C ARG A 10 3.83 28.27 -10.55
N ALA A 11 4.21 27.02 -10.80
CA ALA A 11 4.08 26.40 -12.12
C ALA A 11 2.59 26.12 -12.42
N PRO A 12 2.02 26.70 -13.50
CA PRO A 12 0.59 26.61 -13.78
C PRO A 12 0.12 25.17 -14.05
N ASP A 13 0.95 24.34 -14.68
CA ASP A 13 0.62 22.94 -14.97
C ASP A 13 0.60 22.08 -13.70
N ILE A 14 1.64 22.17 -12.87
CA ILE A 14 1.72 21.43 -11.61
C ILE A 14 0.57 21.85 -10.68
N ARG A 15 0.31 23.16 -10.57
CA ARG A 15 -0.82 23.68 -9.79
C ARG A 15 -2.17 23.11 -10.26
N ARG A 16 -2.42 23.04 -11.58
CA ARG A 16 -3.66 22.43 -12.11
C ARG A 16 -3.79 20.97 -11.71
N ARG A 17 -2.69 20.20 -11.77
CA ARG A 17 -2.68 18.80 -11.35
C ARG A 17 -2.92 18.66 -9.84
N ILE A 18 -2.29 19.49 -9.00
CA ILE A 18 -2.53 19.51 -7.54
C ILE A 18 -4.00 19.82 -7.24
N LEU A 19 -4.56 20.85 -7.87
CA LEU A 19 -5.97 21.23 -7.69
C LEU A 19 -6.93 20.13 -8.16
N PHE A 20 -6.59 19.44 -9.24
CA PHE A 20 -7.36 18.28 -9.71
C PHE A 20 -7.35 17.13 -8.69
N VAL A 21 -6.18 16.79 -8.15
CA VAL A 21 -6.08 15.77 -7.09
C VAL A 21 -6.87 16.20 -5.85
N ALA A 22 -6.70 17.44 -5.38
CA ALA A 22 -7.45 17.98 -4.25
C ALA A 22 -8.97 17.92 -4.49
N GLY A 23 -9.44 18.27 -5.69
CA GLY A 23 -10.85 18.15 -6.08
C GLY A 23 -11.37 16.72 -6.01
N ILE A 24 -10.62 15.74 -6.52
CA ILE A 24 -10.98 14.32 -6.41
C ILE A 24 -10.99 13.86 -4.95
N LEU A 25 -10.05 14.31 -4.12
CA LEU A 25 -10.02 13.94 -2.71
C LEU A 25 -11.22 14.49 -1.93
N VAL A 26 -11.70 15.68 -2.28
CA VAL A 26 -12.96 16.23 -1.75
C VAL A 26 -14.14 15.34 -2.17
N VAL A 27 -14.22 14.97 -3.45
CA VAL A 27 -15.27 14.07 -3.96
C VAL A 27 -15.24 12.70 -3.26
N PHE A 28 -14.05 12.11 -3.08
CA PHE A 28 -13.85 10.90 -2.30
C PHE A 28 -14.39 11.04 -0.87
N ARG A 29 -14.08 12.16 -0.20
CA ARG A 29 -14.56 12.42 1.16
C ARG A 29 -16.07 12.61 1.22
N LEU A 30 -16.68 13.25 0.22
CA LEU A 30 -18.14 13.36 0.15
C LEU A 30 -18.77 11.97 0.05
N PHE A 31 -18.28 11.09 -0.82
CA PHE A 31 -18.80 9.74 -0.93
C PHE A 31 -18.59 8.89 0.33
N ALA A 32 -17.51 9.10 1.07
CA ALA A 32 -17.28 8.44 2.37
C ALA A 32 -18.29 8.85 3.46
N HIS A 33 -19.02 9.96 3.27
CA HIS A 33 -20.10 10.40 4.17
C HIS A 33 -21.50 10.00 3.67
N VAL A 34 -21.64 9.47 2.45
CA VAL A 34 -22.93 8.97 1.96
C VAL A 34 -23.13 7.55 2.47
N PRO A 35 -24.05 7.33 3.44
CA PRO A 35 -24.30 6.01 4.02
C PRO A 35 -25.08 5.13 3.05
N VAL A 36 -24.82 3.83 3.07
CA VAL A 36 -25.69 2.83 2.44
C VAL A 36 -26.83 2.51 3.41
N PRO A 37 -28.10 2.41 2.95
CA PRO A 37 -29.22 2.05 3.81
C PRO A 37 -29.10 0.60 4.32
N GLY A 38 -29.69 0.35 5.49
CA GLY A 38 -29.88 -1.00 6.03
C GLY A 38 -28.90 -1.46 7.12
N VAL A 39 -28.21 -0.52 7.77
CA VAL A 39 -27.30 -0.79 8.91
C VAL A 39 -27.59 0.15 10.08
N ASP A 40 -27.63 -0.41 11.29
CA ASP A 40 -27.64 0.36 12.53
C ASP A 40 -26.22 0.85 12.86
N ARG A 41 -26.04 2.17 12.84
CA ARG A 41 -24.74 2.82 13.06
C ARG A 41 -24.20 2.63 14.48
N VAL A 42 -25.06 2.50 15.48
CA VAL A 42 -24.64 2.38 16.88
C VAL A 42 -24.01 1.02 17.09
N GLN A 43 -24.65 -0.02 16.57
CA GLN A 43 -24.17 -1.40 16.67
C GLN A 43 -22.96 -1.64 15.77
N LEU A 44 -22.92 -1.01 14.59
CA LEU A 44 -21.74 -1.01 13.75
C LEU A 44 -20.53 -0.41 14.46
N ALA A 45 -20.69 0.74 15.13
CA ALA A 45 -19.60 1.35 15.88
C ALA A 45 -19.09 0.45 17.03
N ALA A 46 -20.01 -0.24 17.72
CA ALA A 46 -19.66 -1.20 18.76
C ALA A 46 -18.87 -2.39 18.21
N PHE A 47 -19.29 -2.93 17.04
CA PHE A 47 -18.60 -4.01 16.34
C PHE A 47 -17.17 -3.63 15.91
N PHE A 48 -16.97 -2.43 15.36
CA PHE A 48 -15.64 -1.96 14.95
C PHE A 48 -14.71 -1.71 16.15
N ASN A 49 -15.24 -1.30 17.31
CA ASN A 49 -14.45 -1.16 18.52
C ASN A 49 -14.02 -2.51 19.13
N GLY A 50 -14.75 -3.59 18.86
CA GLY A 50 -14.48 -4.93 19.41
C GLY A 50 -13.41 -5.73 18.67
N SER A 51 -12.95 -5.30 17.49
CA SER A 51 -12.04 -6.08 16.65
C SER A 51 -10.94 -5.22 16.01
N PRO A 52 -9.66 -5.42 16.40
CA PRO A 52 -8.51 -4.75 15.78
C PRO A 52 -8.39 -4.99 14.27
N LEU A 53 -8.81 -6.17 13.79
CA LEU A 53 -8.82 -6.51 12.37
C LEU A 53 -9.72 -5.57 11.57
N PHE A 54 -10.93 -5.31 12.07
CA PHE A 54 -11.88 -4.41 11.41
C PHE A 54 -11.42 -2.96 11.46
N GLY A 55 -10.76 -2.53 12.55
CA GLY A 55 -10.10 -1.23 12.62
C GLY A 55 -9.03 -1.01 11.54
N LEU A 56 -8.25 -2.05 11.20
CA LEU A 56 -7.25 -1.97 10.13
C LEU A 56 -7.91 -1.93 8.75
N LEU A 57 -8.91 -2.77 8.49
CA LEU A 57 -9.68 -2.73 7.24
C LEU A 57 -10.32 -1.36 7.01
N ASP A 58 -10.83 -0.77 8.08
CA ASP A 58 -11.44 0.54 8.09
C ASP A 58 -10.41 1.66 7.85
N LEU A 59 -9.19 1.52 8.39
CA LEU A 59 -8.07 2.41 8.08
C LEU A 59 -7.79 2.47 6.57
N PHE A 60 -7.75 1.32 5.90
CA PHE A 60 -7.55 1.22 4.44
C PHE A 60 -8.74 1.72 3.62
N SER A 61 -9.96 1.65 4.14
CA SER A 61 -11.15 2.25 3.49
C SER A 61 -11.34 3.74 3.80
N GLY A 62 -10.47 4.33 4.63
CA GLY A 62 -10.46 5.77 4.92
C GLY A 62 -11.61 6.29 5.77
N GLY A 63 -12.40 5.40 6.38
CA GLY A 63 -13.59 5.77 7.16
C GLY A 63 -14.80 4.95 6.76
N GLY A 64 -14.78 4.43 5.54
CA GLY A 64 -15.99 4.01 4.87
C GLY A 64 -16.65 2.79 5.48
N LEU A 65 -15.91 1.91 6.17
CA LEU A 65 -16.49 0.73 6.79
C LEU A 65 -17.20 1.09 8.11
N SER A 66 -16.57 1.91 8.95
CA SER A 66 -17.15 2.37 10.22
C SER A 66 -18.41 3.23 10.06
N THR A 67 -18.56 3.92 8.93
CA THR A 67 -19.75 4.70 8.59
C THR A 67 -20.72 3.97 7.66
N PHE A 68 -20.36 2.75 7.24
CA PHE A 68 -21.07 1.97 6.22
C PHE A 68 -21.45 2.82 4.99
N SER A 69 -20.46 3.51 4.44
CA SER A 69 -20.63 4.37 3.28
C SER A 69 -20.65 3.60 1.96
N ILE A 70 -21.05 4.28 0.87
CA ILE A 70 -20.93 3.74 -0.51
C ILE A 70 -19.51 3.25 -0.79
N VAL A 71 -18.53 3.92 -0.17
CA VAL A 71 -17.09 3.67 -0.31
C VAL A 71 -16.59 2.63 0.70
N GLY A 72 -17.49 1.86 1.33
CA GLY A 72 -17.18 0.97 2.44
C GLY A 72 -15.99 0.05 2.20
N LEU A 73 -15.96 -0.68 1.09
CA LEU A 73 -14.88 -1.63 0.80
C LEU A 73 -13.52 -0.97 0.50
N GLY A 74 -13.52 0.34 0.23
CA GLY A 74 -12.32 1.09 -0.13
C GLY A 74 -11.66 0.57 -1.42
N MET A 75 -10.33 0.68 -1.45
CA MET A 75 -9.48 0.18 -2.55
C MET A 75 -9.07 -1.29 -2.37
N ASN A 76 -9.51 -1.96 -1.29
CA ASN A 76 -9.06 -3.32 -0.94
C ASN A 76 -9.29 -4.35 -2.07
N PRO A 77 -10.45 -4.40 -2.75
CA PRO A 77 -10.66 -5.35 -3.83
C PRO A 77 -9.66 -5.18 -4.98
N TYR A 78 -9.36 -3.93 -5.34
CA TYR A 78 -8.38 -3.61 -6.38
C TYR A 78 -6.96 -3.95 -5.95
N ILE A 79 -6.56 -3.61 -4.72
CA ILE A 79 -5.23 -3.92 -4.19
C ILE A 79 -5.00 -5.44 -4.24
N ASN A 80 -5.98 -6.23 -3.78
CA ASN A 80 -5.91 -7.68 -3.83
C ASN A 80 -5.81 -8.20 -5.27
N ALA A 81 -6.61 -7.67 -6.20
CA ALA A 81 -6.52 -8.03 -7.61
C ALA A 81 -5.15 -7.69 -8.22
N SER A 82 -4.58 -6.52 -7.89
CA SER A 82 -3.26 -6.09 -8.35
C SER A 82 -2.16 -6.99 -7.82
N ILE A 83 -2.25 -7.43 -6.56
CA ILE A 83 -1.32 -8.38 -5.96
C ILE A 83 -1.37 -9.71 -6.70
N ILE A 84 -2.57 -10.25 -6.92
CA ILE A 84 -2.77 -11.51 -7.65
C ILE A 84 -2.13 -11.40 -9.05
N MET A 85 -2.43 -10.34 -9.78
CA MET A 85 -1.88 -10.14 -11.12
C MET A 85 -0.34 -9.99 -11.11
N GLN A 86 0.22 -9.33 -10.09
CA GLN A 86 1.66 -9.18 -9.98
C GLN A 86 2.37 -10.50 -9.66
N LEU A 87 1.80 -11.33 -8.77
CA LEU A 87 2.29 -12.68 -8.52
C LEU A 87 2.15 -13.57 -9.75
N MET A 88 1.01 -13.52 -10.44
CA MET A 88 0.77 -14.26 -11.69
C MET A 88 1.77 -13.87 -12.78
N THR A 89 2.16 -12.60 -12.89
CA THR A 89 3.15 -12.13 -13.87
C THR A 89 4.55 -12.72 -13.61
N GLY A 90 4.88 -13.04 -12.35
CA GLY A 90 6.14 -13.70 -11.99
C GLY A 90 6.16 -15.20 -12.31
N VAL A 91 5.00 -15.86 -12.27
CA VAL A 91 4.88 -17.32 -12.45
C VAL A 91 4.53 -17.70 -13.88
N ILE A 92 3.70 -16.89 -14.56
CA ILE A 92 3.15 -17.20 -15.88
C ILE A 92 4.01 -16.55 -16.97
N PRO A 93 4.69 -17.34 -17.84
CA PRO A 93 5.59 -16.80 -18.87
C PRO A 93 4.91 -15.87 -19.86
N SER A 94 3.63 -16.11 -20.20
CA SER A 94 2.88 -15.26 -21.12
C SER A 94 2.62 -13.86 -20.56
N LEU A 95 2.28 -13.75 -19.26
CA LEU A 95 2.14 -12.47 -18.59
C LEU A 95 3.50 -11.77 -18.43
N GLN A 96 4.57 -12.54 -18.20
CA GLN A 96 5.92 -12.00 -18.15
C GLN A 96 6.34 -11.42 -19.52
N ALA A 97 6.04 -12.11 -20.62
CA ALA A 97 6.29 -11.63 -21.98
C ALA A 97 5.49 -10.36 -22.26
N LEU A 98 4.20 -10.34 -21.90
CA LEU A 98 3.34 -9.17 -22.01
C LEU A 98 3.93 -7.98 -21.23
N SER A 99 4.42 -8.20 -20.00
CA SER A 99 5.09 -7.15 -19.22
C SER A 99 6.36 -6.58 -19.90
N ARG A 100 6.98 -7.31 -20.84
CA ARG A 100 8.16 -6.86 -21.60
C ARG A 100 7.80 -6.07 -22.86
N GLU A 101 6.54 -6.06 -23.28
CA GLU A 101 6.05 -5.31 -24.46
C GLU A 101 5.93 -3.78 -24.20
N GLY A 102 6.46 -3.29 -23.07
CA GLY A 102 6.47 -1.86 -22.74
C GLY A 102 5.11 -1.36 -22.23
N GLU A 103 4.70 -0.18 -22.68
CA GLU A 103 3.48 0.48 -22.18
C GLU A 103 2.20 -0.28 -22.55
N TYR A 104 2.14 -0.84 -23.76
CA TYR A 104 0.98 -1.63 -24.21
C TYR A 104 0.72 -2.82 -23.28
N GLY A 105 1.78 -3.57 -22.97
CA GLY A 105 1.70 -4.72 -22.07
C GLY A 105 1.29 -4.36 -20.65
N ARG A 106 1.87 -3.28 -20.09
CA ARG A 106 1.48 -2.76 -18.77
C ARG A 106 0.02 -2.35 -18.72
N ASN A 107 -0.49 -1.68 -19.77
CA ASN A 107 -1.90 -1.31 -19.88
C ASN A 107 -2.81 -2.53 -19.95
N LYS A 108 -2.38 -3.60 -20.63
CA LYS A 108 -3.14 -4.85 -20.72
C LYS A 108 -3.20 -5.60 -19.37
N ILE A 109 -2.09 -5.65 -18.64
CA ILE A 109 -2.06 -6.21 -17.27
C ILE A 109 -2.97 -5.39 -16.33
N ASN A 110 -2.95 -4.07 -16.46
CA ASN A 110 -3.87 -3.19 -15.71
C ASN A 110 -5.33 -3.44 -16.09
N GLN A 111 -5.63 -3.74 -17.36
CA GLN A 111 -6.98 -4.13 -17.78
C GLN A 111 -7.43 -5.44 -17.11
N TYR A 112 -6.57 -6.46 -17.07
CA TYR A 112 -6.88 -7.72 -16.37
C TYR A 112 -7.07 -7.50 -14.88
N THR A 113 -6.26 -6.64 -14.26
CA THR A 113 -6.39 -6.25 -12.85
C THR A 113 -7.75 -5.61 -12.57
N ARG A 114 -8.21 -4.69 -13.45
CA ARG A 114 -9.53 -4.07 -13.34
C ARG A 114 -10.67 -5.09 -13.46
N VAL A 115 -10.57 -5.99 -14.43
CA VAL A 115 -11.58 -7.04 -14.65
C VAL A 115 -11.64 -8.00 -13.45
N LEU A 116 -10.50 -8.30 -12.82
CA LEU A 116 -10.43 -9.14 -11.62
C LEU A 116 -10.94 -8.41 -10.36
N ALA A 117 -10.77 -7.09 -10.27
CA ALA A 117 -11.19 -6.31 -9.11
C ALA A 117 -12.73 -6.30 -8.92
N VAL A 118 -13.51 -6.33 -10.00
CA VAL A 118 -14.99 -6.32 -9.95
C VAL A 118 -15.59 -7.56 -9.26
N PRO A 119 -15.30 -8.81 -9.68
CA PRO A 119 -15.80 -9.99 -9.00
C PRO A 119 -15.24 -10.10 -7.58
N MET A 120 -14.00 -9.65 -7.34
CA MET A 120 -13.45 -9.57 -5.99
C MET A 120 -14.24 -8.62 -5.09
N ALA A 121 -14.64 -7.45 -5.62
CA ALA A 121 -15.47 -6.50 -4.88
C ALA A 121 -16.87 -7.07 -4.58
N LEU A 122 -17.48 -7.78 -5.53
CA LEU A 122 -18.76 -8.46 -5.32
C LEU A 122 -18.67 -9.52 -4.21
N LEU A 123 -17.66 -10.39 -4.27
CA LEU A 123 -17.44 -11.42 -3.27
C LEU A 123 -17.12 -10.82 -1.89
N GLN A 124 -16.33 -9.75 -1.86
CA GLN A 124 -15.96 -9.07 -0.61
C GLN A 124 -17.14 -8.28 -0.03
N ALA A 125 -18.00 -7.68 -0.85
CA ALA A 125 -19.25 -7.05 -0.43
C ALA A 125 -20.17 -8.07 0.25
N TYR A 126 -20.42 -9.20 -0.43
CA TYR A 126 -21.24 -10.27 0.12
C TYR A 126 -20.66 -10.83 1.42
N GLY A 127 -19.36 -11.14 1.45
CA GLY A 127 -18.69 -11.64 2.65
C GLY A 127 -18.80 -10.67 3.81
N PHE A 128 -18.56 -9.38 3.58
CA PHE A 128 -18.67 -8.36 4.62
C PHE A 128 -20.09 -8.27 5.19
N LEU A 129 -21.12 -8.25 4.34
CA LEU A 129 -22.51 -8.26 4.81
C LEU A 129 -22.86 -9.54 5.58
N ALA A 130 -22.35 -10.70 5.14
CA ALA A 130 -22.55 -11.96 5.85
C ALA A 130 -21.92 -11.96 7.26
N LEU A 131 -20.78 -11.28 7.46
CA LEU A 131 -20.23 -11.08 8.81
C LEU A 131 -21.15 -10.23 9.67
N LEU A 132 -21.62 -9.11 9.14
CA LEU A 132 -22.49 -8.20 9.88
C LEU A 132 -23.79 -8.90 10.29
N ASN A 133 -24.31 -9.77 9.42
CA ASN A 133 -25.47 -10.60 9.72
C ASN A 133 -25.21 -11.60 10.87
N ASN A 134 -24.03 -12.24 10.86
CA ASN A 134 -23.67 -13.27 11.84
C ASN A 134 -23.30 -12.72 13.22
N GLN A 135 -22.97 -11.43 13.35
CA GLN A 135 -22.64 -10.81 14.64
C GLN A 135 -23.84 -10.13 15.34
N GLY A 136 -25.05 -10.28 14.78
CA GLY A 136 -26.31 -9.91 15.43
C GLY A 136 -26.64 -8.42 15.35
N ASN A 137 -27.90 -8.10 15.03
CA ASN A 137 -28.56 -6.79 15.02
C ASN A 137 -27.86 -5.59 14.33
N VAL A 138 -26.68 -5.75 13.73
CA VAL A 138 -26.02 -4.67 12.96
C VAL A 138 -26.78 -4.38 11.66
N LEU A 139 -27.29 -5.42 11.00
CA LEU A 139 -28.19 -5.28 9.85
C LEU A 139 -29.63 -5.17 10.32
N THR A 140 -30.37 -4.20 9.76
CA THR A 140 -31.80 -4.02 10.04
C THR A 140 -32.66 -5.12 9.43
N THR A 141 -32.19 -5.73 8.34
CA THR A 141 -32.80 -6.90 7.71
C THR A 141 -31.80 -8.05 7.64
N PRO A 142 -32.22 -9.30 7.93
CA PRO A 142 -31.37 -10.47 7.74
C PRO A 142 -30.88 -10.56 6.30
N LEU A 143 -29.61 -10.92 6.13
CA LEU A 143 -29.02 -11.12 4.81
C LEU A 143 -29.76 -12.24 4.08
N SER A 144 -30.46 -11.88 3.00
CA SER A 144 -31.04 -12.86 2.08
C SER A 144 -30.78 -12.43 0.65
N LEU A 145 -30.30 -13.35 -0.19
CA LEU A 145 -30.12 -13.09 -1.62
C LEU A 145 -31.45 -12.84 -2.34
N SER A 146 -32.60 -13.13 -1.71
CA SER A 146 -33.93 -12.77 -2.20
C SER A 146 -34.40 -11.38 -1.76
N SER A 147 -33.72 -10.75 -0.78
CA SER A 147 -34.07 -9.43 -0.29
C SER A 147 -33.50 -8.35 -1.21
N TRP A 148 -34.36 -7.46 -1.69
CA TRP A 148 -33.95 -6.31 -2.52
C TRP A 148 -32.93 -5.41 -1.82
N GLU A 149 -33.02 -5.30 -0.50
CA GLU A 149 -32.07 -4.54 0.34
C GLU A 149 -30.65 -5.12 0.32
N SER A 150 -30.50 -6.44 0.43
CA SER A 150 -29.17 -7.06 0.37
C SER A 150 -28.53 -6.95 -1.02
N ILE A 151 -29.32 -7.08 -2.10
CA ILE A 151 -28.83 -6.90 -3.47
C ILE A 151 -28.37 -5.45 -3.69
N THR A 152 -29.19 -4.48 -3.26
CA THR A 152 -28.84 -3.06 -3.39
C THR A 152 -27.57 -2.73 -2.60
N GLN A 153 -27.41 -3.24 -1.38
CA GLN A 153 -26.18 -3.09 -0.59
C GLN A 153 -24.94 -3.65 -1.31
N ILE A 154 -25.02 -4.88 -1.85
CA ILE A 154 -23.91 -5.52 -2.57
C ILE A 154 -23.52 -4.69 -3.80
N VAL A 155 -24.52 -4.28 -4.59
CA VAL A 155 -24.30 -3.49 -5.81
C VAL A 155 -23.73 -2.11 -5.45
N THR A 156 -24.24 -1.45 -4.42
CA THR A 156 -23.74 -0.12 -3.99
C THR A 156 -22.30 -0.20 -3.49
N LEU A 157 -21.96 -1.18 -2.65
CA LEU A 157 -20.58 -1.36 -2.16
C LEU A 157 -19.61 -1.71 -3.29
N THR A 158 -20.05 -2.54 -4.24
CA THR A 158 -19.27 -2.90 -5.43
C THR A 158 -19.07 -1.68 -6.33
N ALA A 159 -20.14 -0.97 -6.65
CA ALA A 159 -20.11 0.24 -7.47
C ALA A 159 -19.24 1.32 -6.84
N GLY A 160 -19.30 1.49 -5.51
CA GLY A 160 -18.44 2.41 -4.78
C GLY A 160 -16.95 2.04 -4.86
N SER A 161 -16.59 0.76 -4.76
CA SER A 161 -15.20 0.33 -4.94
C SER A 161 -14.70 0.54 -6.37
N VAL A 162 -15.54 0.24 -7.38
CA VAL A 162 -15.23 0.51 -8.79
C VAL A 162 -15.10 2.01 -9.07
N LEU A 163 -15.95 2.83 -8.45
CA LEU A 163 -15.88 4.28 -8.53
C LEU A 163 -14.56 4.80 -7.96
N LEU A 164 -14.11 4.30 -6.81
CA LEU A 164 -12.81 4.67 -6.27
C LEU A 164 -11.64 4.25 -7.15
N MET A 165 -11.71 3.04 -7.70
CA MET A 165 -10.72 2.56 -8.66
C MET A 165 -10.60 3.54 -9.82
N TRP A 166 -11.74 3.96 -10.38
CA TRP A 166 -11.79 4.95 -11.45
C TRP A 166 -11.22 6.32 -11.03
N LEU A 167 -11.57 6.82 -9.83
CA LEU A 167 -11.01 8.07 -9.30
C LEU A 167 -9.47 7.97 -9.10
N GLY A 168 -8.97 6.82 -8.65
CA GLY A 168 -7.54 6.57 -8.49
C GLY A 168 -6.79 6.55 -9.83
N GLU A 169 -7.40 5.95 -10.87
CA GLU A 169 -6.85 5.98 -12.22
C GLU A 169 -6.83 7.40 -12.80
N LEU A 170 -7.89 8.18 -12.58
CA LEU A 170 -7.95 9.58 -13.00
C LEU A 170 -6.85 10.43 -12.32
N ILE A 171 -6.59 10.23 -11.03
CA ILE A 171 -5.47 10.89 -10.34
C ILE A 171 -4.14 10.47 -10.97
N THR A 172 -3.97 9.20 -11.34
CA THR A 172 -2.72 8.71 -11.93
C THR A 172 -2.50 9.27 -13.33
N GLU A 173 -3.55 9.45 -14.13
CA GLU A 173 -3.47 9.95 -15.50
C GLU A 173 -3.32 11.48 -15.57
N LYS A 174 -4.09 12.21 -14.76
CA LYS A 174 -4.20 13.69 -14.85
C LYS A 174 -3.60 14.42 -13.66
N GLY A 175 -3.30 13.71 -12.58
CA GLY A 175 -2.78 14.28 -11.33
C GLY A 175 -1.27 14.11 -11.18
N ILE A 176 -0.83 13.91 -9.94
CA ILE A 176 0.56 13.73 -9.55
C ILE A 176 0.63 12.48 -8.69
N GLY A 177 1.64 11.63 -8.87
CA GLY A 177 1.80 10.42 -8.09
C GLY A 177 0.95 9.25 -8.55
N ASN A 178 0.95 8.22 -7.72
CA ASN A 178 0.08 7.06 -7.86
C ASN A 178 -1.25 7.35 -7.18
N GLY A 179 -2.33 7.45 -7.95
CA GLY A 179 -3.64 7.84 -7.44
C GLY A 179 -4.23 6.87 -6.42
N ILE A 180 -3.91 5.59 -6.53
CA ILE A 180 -4.34 4.57 -5.56
C ILE A 180 -3.72 4.84 -4.20
N SER A 181 -2.41 5.09 -4.19
CA SER A 181 -1.67 5.44 -2.99
C SER A 181 -2.19 6.74 -2.37
N PHE A 182 -2.60 7.71 -3.20
CA PHE A 182 -3.21 8.95 -2.75
C PHE A 182 -4.58 8.78 -2.09
N ILE A 183 -5.42 7.89 -2.60
CA ILE A 183 -6.73 7.60 -1.98
C ILE A 183 -6.53 6.96 -0.61
N ILE A 184 -5.59 6.01 -0.48
CA ILE A 184 -5.25 5.39 0.80
C ILE A 184 -4.68 6.44 1.78
N PHE A 185 -3.74 7.27 1.30
CA PHE A 185 -3.18 8.38 2.07
C PHE A 185 -4.28 9.31 2.59
N ALA A 186 -5.19 9.76 1.73
CA ALA A 186 -6.28 10.66 2.10
C ALA A 186 -7.25 10.00 3.08
N GLY A 187 -7.45 8.68 2.96
CA GLY A 187 -8.22 7.87 3.88
C GLY A 187 -7.62 7.87 5.30
N ILE A 188 -6.32 7.61 5.42
CA ILE A 188 -5.59 7.59 6.69
C ILE A 188 -5.52 8.98 7.31
N VAL A 189 -5.05 9.98 6.54
CA VAL A 189 -4.82 11.34 7.05
C VAL A 189 -6.12 12.01 7.48
N GLY A 190 -7.23 11.78 6.79
CA GLY A 190 -8.50 12.39 7.20
C GLY A 190 -9.11 11.83 8.48
N ARG A 191 -8.55 10.77 9.08
CA ARG A 191 -8.88 10.33 10.44
C ARG A 191 -8.08 11.05 11.52
N ALA A 192 -6.92 11.60 11.16
CA ALA A 192 -6.04 12.26 12.11
C ALA A 192 -6.75 13.42 12.86
N PRO A 193 -7.56 14.29 12.23
CA PRO A 193 -8.28 15.34 12.95
C PRO A 193 -9.22 14.82 14.04
N VAL A 194 -9.94 13.72 13.78
CA VAL A 194 -10.87 13.11 14.76
C VAL A 194 -10.09 12.48 15.91
N ALA A 195 -8.98 11.80 15.63
CA ALA A 195 -8.11 11.24 16.66
C ALA A 195 -7.49 12.33 17.56
N ILE A 196 -7.08 13.45 16.95
CA ILE A 196 -6.58 14.64 17.66
C ILE A 196 -7.69 15.28 18.51
N GLY A 197 -8.91 15.41 17.97
CA GLY A 197 -10.06 15.95 18.70
C GLY A 197 -10.42 15.14 19.95
N ARG A 198 -10.50 13.81 19.82
CA ARG A 198 -10.72 12.90 20.96
C ARG A 198 -9.63 12.99 22.02
N PHE A 199 -8.39 13.27 21.60
CA PHE A 199 -7.31 13.48 22.55
C PHE A 199 -7.50 14.75 23.38
N PHE A 200 -7.96 15.86 22.78
CA PHE A 200 -8.23 17.09 23.53
C PHE A 200 -9.35 16.92 24.58
N GLU A 201 -10.25 15.97 24.39
CA GLU A 201 -11.31 15.62 25.35
C GLU A 201 -10.81 14.75 26.52
N SER A 202 -9.71 14.01 26.36
CA SER A 202 -9.13 13.15 27.40
C SER A 202 -7.60 13.10 27.27
N PRO A 203 -6.88 14.14 27.77
CA PRO A 203 -5.46 14.29 27.53
C PRO A 203 -4.63 13.33 28.40
N ASP A 204 -4.22 12.20 27.81
CA ASP A 204 -3.10 11.41 28.32
C ASP A 204 -1.78 11.99 27.80
N ILE A 205 -1.31 13.03 28.48
CA ILE A 205 -0.08 13.78 28.14
C ILE A 205 1.15 12.86 27.99
N PRO A 206 1.46 11.92 28.91
CA PRO A 206 2.62 11.05 28.76
C PRO A 206 2.48 10.09 27.57
N ALA A 207 1.28 9.56 27.29
CA ALA A 207 1.06 8.72 26.11
C ALA A 207 1.31 9.48 24.80
N ILE A 208 0.96 10.77 24.72
CA ILE A 208 1.24 11.61 23.54
C ILE A 208 2.71 11.91 23.35
N ILE A 209 3.44 12.21 24.42
CA ILE A 209 4.87 12.51 24.30
C ILE A 209 5.58 11.26 23.76
N VAL A 210 5.25 10.09 24.30
CA VAL A 210 5.79 8.80 23.83
C VAL A 210 5.37 8.52 22.38
N PHE A 211 4.10 8.68 22.05
CA PHE A 211 3.60 8.45 20.69
C PHE A 211 4.22 9.41 19.66
N GLY A 212 4.32 10.70 20.00
CA GLY A 212 4.92 11.73 19.15
C GLY A 212 6.40 11.48 18.92
N LEU A 213 7.14 11.10 19.98
CA LEU A 213 8.57 10.80 19.88
C LEU A 213 8.81 9.54 19.04
N ILE A 214 8.00 8.48 19.24
CA ILE A 214 8.03 7.27 18.40
C ILE A 214 7.66 7.59 16.95
N GLY A 215 6.63 8.41 16.73
CA GLY A 215 6.19 8.83 15.41
C GLY A 215 7.27 9.60 14.66
N ILE A 216 7.89 10.60 15.29
CA ILE A 216 8.99 11.38 14.70
C ILE A 216 10.19 10.47 14.43
N ALA A 217 10.56 9.61 15.38
CA ALA A 217 11.64 8.66 15.20
C ALA A 217 11.35 7.73 14.01
N ALA A 218 10.13 7.20 13.89
CA ALA A 218 9.71 6.37 12.78
C ALA A 218 9.77 7.13 11.44
N VAL A 219 9.23 8.36 11.36
CA VAL A 219 9.29 9.18 10.15
C VAL A 219 10.73 9.44 9.72
N PHE A 220 11.60 9.88 10.63
CA PHE A 220 13.01 10.12 10.35
C PHE A 220 13.70 8.84 9.83
N THR A 221 13.46 7.73 10.52
CA THR A 221 13.98 6.40 10.22
C THR A 221 13.56 5.93 8.82
N ILE A 222 12.29 6.13 8.43
CA ILE A 222 11.76 5.79 7.10
C ILE A 222 12.42 6.67 6.02
N ILE A 223 12.43 7.99 6.22
CA ILE A 223 12.97 8.94 5.23
C ILE A 223 14.45 8.65 5.00
N TYR A 224 15.24 8.49 6.07
CA TYR A 224 16.67 8.20 6.00
C TYR A 224 16.98 6.98 5.11
N ILE A 225 16.18 5.93 5.22
CA ILE A 225 16.36 4.70 4.43
C ILE A 225 15.82 4.84 3.01
N GLN A 226 14.69 5.52 2.83
CA GLN A 226 14.07 5.71 1.53
C GLN A 226 14.86 6.70 0.64
N GLU A 227 15.66 7.58 1.25
CA GLU A 227 16.64 8.44 0.57
C GLU A 227 18.01 7.80 0.43
N GLY A 228 18.30 6.78 1.25
CA GLY A 228 19.52 5.99 1.17
C GLY A 228 19.72 5.43 -0.24
N GLN A 229 20.86 5.75 -0.85
CA GLN A 229 21.25 5.23 -2.17
C GLN A 229 22.73 4.88 -2.21
N ARG A 230 23.05 3.72 -2.80
CA ARG A 230 24.39 3.35 -3.20
C ARG A 230 24.69 3.93 -4.57
N ARG A 231 25.65 4.85 -4.63
CA ARG A 231 26.13 5.43 -5.90
C ARG A 231 27.21 4.52 -6.48
N ILE A 232 26.94 3.91 -7.64
CA ILE A 232 27.94 3.14 -8.40
C ILE A 232 28.56 4.07 -9.44
N PRO A 233 29.88 4.34 -9.40
CA PRO A 233 30.50 5.19 -10.40
C PRO A 233 30.42 4.54 -11.79
N ILE A 234 30.01 5.31 -12.78
CA ILE A 234 30.01 4.91 -14.19
C ILE A 234 30.77 5.95 -15.01
N GLN A 235 31.44 5.47 -16.05
CA GLN A 235 32.14 6.31 -17.01
C GLN A 235 31.55 6.05 -18.38
N TYR A 236 31.29 7.11 -19.12
CA TYR A 236 30.94 7.01 -20.54
C TYR A 236 32.21 7.02 -21.37
N ALA A 237 32.29 6.17 -22.38
CA ALA A 237 33.38 6.19 -23.32
C ALA A 237 33.46 7.57 -24.00
N SER A 238 34.65 8.15 -24.04
CA SER A 238 34.91 9.39 -24.76
C SER A 238 34.56 9.22 -26.24
N ARG A 239 33.69 10.08 -26.77
CA ARG A 239 33.38 10.10 -28.20
C ARG A 239 34.36 11.02 -28.92
N VAL A 240 35.05 10.50 -29.93
CA VAL A 240 35.83 11.33 -30.84
C VAL A 240 34.88 11.84 -31.93
N ARG A 241 34.72 13.16 -32.05
CA ARG A 241 33.95 13.78 -33.13
C ARG A 241 34.87 14.77 -33.86
N GLY A 242 35.32 14.40 -35.06
CA GLY A 242 36.34 15.15 -35.80
C GLY A 242 37.73 15.05 -35.15
N ARG A 243 38.43 16.18 -34.98
CA ARG A 243 39.75 16.26 -34.31
C ARG A 243 39.70 16.51 -32.80
N ARG A 244 38.50 16.61 -32.20
CA ARG A 244 38.33 16.87 -30.76
C ARG A 244 37.79 15.63 -30.05
N MET A 245 38.51 15.19 -29.02
CA MET A 245 38.08 14.14 -28.10
C MET A 245 37.15 14.78 -27.07
N TYR A 246 35.87 14.41 -27.08
CA TYR A 246 34.96 14.77 -26.00
C TYR A 246 35.21 13.77 -24.86
N GLN A 247 35.82 14.24 -23.78
CA GLN A 247 36.05 13.42 -22.60
C GLN A 247 34.70 12.99 -22.03
N GLY A 248 34.49 11.69 -21.89
CA GLY A 248 33.28 11.17 -21.28
C GLY A 248 33.24 11.59 -19.81
N GLY A 249 32.14 12.21 -19.40
CA GLY A 249 31.95 12.61 -18.01
C GLY A 249 31.87 11.39 -17.08
N SER A 250 32.44 11.52 -15.88
CA SER A 250 32.17 10.59 -14.78
C SER A 250 30.79 10.93 -14.20
N THR A 251 29.94 9.91 -14.05
CA THR A 251 28.69 10.05 -13.30
C THR A 251 28.49 8.81 -12.42
N PHE A 252 27.30 8.65 -11.84
CA PHE A 252 26.98 7.49 -11.03
C PHE A 252 25.60 6.93 -11.38
N LEU A 253 25.46 5.61 -11.27
CA LEU A 253 24.19 4.92 -11.27
C LEU A 253 23.68 4.85 -9.81
N PRO A 254 22.57 5.53 -9.46
CA PRO A 254 22.00 5.46 -8.13
C PRO A 254 21.20 4.17 -7.94
N LEU A 255 21.61 3.33 -6.99
CA LEU A 255 20.82 2.19 -6.53
C LEU A 255 20.23 2.51 -5.15
N ARG A 256 18.90 2.66 -5.05
CA ARG A 256 18.22 2.95 -3.79
C ARG A 256 18.30 1.75 -2.84
N VAL A 257 18.39 2.04 -1.53
CA VAL A 257 18.38 1.01 -0.47
C VAL A 257 17.06 0.27 -0.45
N ASN A 258 15.96 1.01 -0.56
CA ASN A 258 14.64 0.47 -0.78
C ASN A 258 14.15 0.86 -2.19
N GLN A 259 14.25 -0.07 -3.14
CA GLN A 259 13.66 0.11 -4.47
C GLN A 259 12.16 -0.14 -4.48
N ALA A 260 11.67 -0.93 -3.52
CA ALA A 260 10.29 -1.42 -3.48
C ALA A 260 9.28 -0.41 -2.91
N GLY A 261 9.76 0.63 -2.21
CA GLY A 261 8.90 1.60 -1.55
C GLY A 261 8.06 0.94 -0.45
N VAL A 262 6.75 1.24 -0.44
CA VAL A 262 5.78 0.73 0.55
C VAL A 262 5.09 -0.54 0.11
N ILE A 263 5.14 -0.86 -1.19
CA ILE A 263 4.34 -1.92 -1.80
C ILE A 263 4.52 -3.27 -1.06
N PRO A 264 5.74 -3.69 -0.66
CA PRO A 264 5.92 -4.91 0.13
C PRO A 264 5.17 -4.94 1.46
N ILE A 265 5.06 -3.80 2.15
CA ILE A 265 4.35 -3.70 3.43
C ILE A 265 2.84 -3.93 3.18
N ILE A 266 2.30 -3.28 2.15
CA ILE A 266 0.89 -3.45 1.76
C ILE A 266 0.61 -4.90 1.38
N PHE A 267 1.51 -5.53 0.62
CA PHE A 267 1.36 -6.93 0.20
C PHE A 267 1.39 -7.90 1.39
N ALA A 268 2.31 -7.69 2.32
CA ALA A 268 2.39 -8.49 3.56
C ALA A 268 1.09 -8.37 4.37
N LEU A 269 0.55 -7.15 4.53
CA LEU A 269 -0.71 -6.93 5.23
C LEU A 269 -1.90 -7.59 4.51
N SER A 270 -2.04 -7.40 3.20
CA SER A 270 -3.12 -8.01 2.43
C SER A 270 -3.12 -9.54 2.53
N ILE A 271 -1.94 -10.18 2.48
CA ILE A 271 -1.81 -11.64 2.58
C ILE A 271 -2.11 -12.15 3.99
N LEU A 272 -1.84 -11.37 5.04
CA LEU A 272 -2.23 -11.73 6.40
C LEU A 272 -3.73 -11.54 6.65
N ILE A 273 -4.28 -10.45 6.14
CA ILE A 273 -5.69 -10.11 6.34
C ILE A 273 -6.59 -11.07 5.57
N PHE A 274 -6.20 -11.51 4.37
CA PHE A 274 -7.07 -12.33 3.51
C PHE A 274 -7.51 -13.66 4.16
N PRO A 275 -6.62 -14.51 4.70
CA PRO A 275 -7.01 -15.72 5.41
C PRO A 275 -7.77 -15.42 6.71
N ALA A 276 -7.37 -14.39 7.46
CA ALA A 276 -8.06 -13.99 8.69
C ALA A 276 -9.51 -13.56 8.41
N GLN A 277 -9.71 -12.81 7.33
CA GLN A 277 -11.02 -12.37 6.87
C GLN A 277 -11.88 -13.54 6.40
N LEU A 278 -11.31 -14.47 5.61
CA LEU A 278 -12.02 -15.67 5.20
C LEU A 278 -12.42 -16.54 6.40
N ALA A 279 -11.50 -16.77 7.33
CA ALA A 279 -11.77 -17.53 8.53
C ALA A 279 -12.83 -16.85 9.41
N ALA A 280 -12.83 -15.53 9.51
CA ALA A 280 -13.87 -14.79 10.23
C ALA A 280 -15.29 -15.11 9.71
N TYR A 281 -15.46 -15.37 8.40
CA TYR A 281 -16.76 -15.73 7.82
C TYR A 281 -17.31 -17.06 8.34
N PHE A 282 -16.44 -17.99 8.71
CA PHE A 282 -16.81 -19.36 9.02
C PHE A 282 -16.76 -19.68 10.54
N GLN A 283 -16.49 -18.70 11.41
CA GLN A 283 -16.43 -18.90 12.87
C GLN A 283 -17.75 -19.37 13.50
N ASN A 284 -18.88 -19.04 12.85
CA ASN A 284 -20.24 -19.40 13.26
C ASN A 284 -20.85 -20.44 12.32
N SER A 285 -20.03 -21.19 11.57
CA SER A 285 -20.50 -22.27 10.71
C SER A 285 -21.17 -23.38 11.54
N SER A 286 -22.23 -23.98 10.98
CA SER A 286 -22.94 -25.12 11.61
C SER A 286 -22.09 -26.40 11.68
N ILE A 287 -21.00 -26.46 10.93
CA ILE A 287 -20.05 -27.57 10.92
C ILE A 287 -18.95 -27.29 11.96
N GLY A 288 -18.95 -28.02 13.07
CA GLY A 288 -18.03 -27.81 14.21
C GLY A 288 -16.55 -27.78 13.83
N PHE A 289 -16.10 -28.69 12.96
CA PHE A 289 -14.71 -28.73 12.47
C PHE A 289 -14.29 -27.46 11.72
N VAL A 290 -15.18 -26.93 10.87
CA VAL A 290 -14.91 -25.71 10.11
C VAL A 290 -14.88 -24.50 11.04
N ALA A 291 -15.77 -24.45 12.02
CA ALA A 291 -15.80 -23.38 13.03
C ALA A 291 -14.54 -23.38 13.91
N GLU A 292 -14.06 -24.55 14.34
CA GLU A 292 -12.84 -24.68 15.14
C GLU A 292 -11.58 -24.25 14.37
N ILE A 293 -11.40 -24.71 13.13
CA ILE A 293 -10.30 -24.25 12.26
C ILE A 293 -10.36 -22.74 12.09
N SER A 294 -11.55 -22.21 11.82
CA SER A 294 -11.75 -20.78 11.58
C SER A 294 -11.41 -19.93 12.82
N ARG A 295 -11.79 -20.40 14.01
CA ARG A 295 -11.40 -19.76 15.28
C ARG A 295 -9.90 -19.86 15.52
N GLY A 296 -9.30 -21.00 15.21
CA GLY A 296 -7.85 -21.21 15.30
C GLY A 296 -7.05 -20.27 14.40
N ILE A 297 -7.48 -20.10 13.14
CA ILE A 297 -6.83 -19.18 12.18
C ILE A 297 -6.94 -17.73 12.66
N VAL A 298 -8.12 -17.30 13.11
CA VAL A 298 -8.31 -15.93 13.60
C VAL A 298 -7.50 -15.67 14.88
N ALA A 299 -7.43 -16.64 15.80
CA ALA A 299 -6.60 -16.52 17.00
C ALA A 299 -5.10 -16.50 16.68
N PHE A 300 -4.66 -17.30 15.71
CA PHE A 300 -3.25 -17.32 15.28
C PHE A 300 -2.84 -16.02 14.56
N LEU A 301 -3.75 -15.44 13.78
CA LEU A 301 -3.56 -14.20 13.04
C LEU A 301 -4.04 -12.96 13.81
N ASP A 302 -4.21 -13.06 15.13
CA ASP A 302 -4.52 -11.90 15.94
C ASP A 302 -3.35 -10.92 15.95
N GLN A 303 -3.64 -9.63 15.75
CA GLN A 303 -2.64 -8.58 15.57
C GLN A 303 -1.81 -8.33 16.84
N GLY A 304 -2.33 -8.71 18.02
CA GLY A 304 -1.59 -8.67 19.27
C GLY A 304 -0.68 -9.87 19.52
N GLY A 305 -0.86 -10.96 18.75
CA GLY A 305 -0.14 -12.20 18.93
C GLY A 305 1.29 -12.16 18.38
N ALA A 306 2.22 -12.79 19.09
CA ALA A 306 3.58 -13.02 18.58
C ALA A 306 3.61 -13.72 17.19
N PRO A 307 2.74 -14.71 16.88
CA PRO A 307 2.75 -15.35 15.57
C PRO A 307 2.46 -14.38 14.41
N TYR A 308 1.48 -13.49 14.58
CA TYR A 308 1.16 -12.46 13.58
C TYR A 308 2.35 -11.53 13.34
N LEU A 309 3.00 -11.06 14.40
CA LEU A 309 4.14 -10.13 14.30
C LEU A 309 5.35 -10.76 13.60
N ILE A 310 5.65 -12.03 13.92
CA ILE A 310 6.74 -12.78 13.29
C ILE A 310 6.41 -13.03 11.81
N LEU A 311 5.18 -13.45 11.50
CA LEU A 311 4.77 -13.70 10.12
C LEU A 311 4.75 -12.39 9.31
N TYR A 312 4.30 -11.29 9.90
CA TYR A 312 4.32 -9.97 9.29
C TYR A 312 5.75 -9.52 8.99
N PHE A 313 6.67 -9.65 9.95
CA PHE A 313 8.10 -9.40 9.74
C PHE A 313 8.65 -10.18 8.54
N LEU A 314 8.45 -11.51 8.55
CA LEU A 314 8.99 -12.41 7.53
C LEU A 314 8.40 -12.13 6.15
N LEU A 315 7.08 -11.89 6.08
CA LEU A 315 6.42 -11.53 4.82
C LEU A 315 6.89 -10.17 4.32
N THR A 316 7.05 -9.16 5.16
CA THR A 316 7.57 -7.85 4.73
C THR A 316 8.99 -7.97 4.19
N VAL A 317 9.87 -8.73 4.86
CA VAL A 317 11.24 -8.99 4.38
C VAL A 317 11.21 -9.76 3.05
N GLY A 318 10.43 -10.83 2.98
CA GLY A 318 10.28 -11.68 1.80
C GLY A 318 9.74 -10.92 0.59
N PHE A 319 8.68 -10.12 0.78
CA PHE A 319 8.10 -9.30 -0.30
C PHE A 319 9.02 -8.16 -0.73
N THR A 320 9.81 -7.60 0.17
CA THR A 320 10.79 -6.57 -0.23
C THR A 320 11.84 -7.17 -1.16
N TYR A 321 12.30 -8.38 -0.86
CA TYR A 321 13.22 -9.11 -1.71
C TYR A 321 12.58 -9.49 -3.05
N PHE A 322 11.40 -10.11 -3.00
CA PHE A 322 10.67 -10.54 -4.18
C PHE A 322 10.35 -9.37 -5.12
N TYR A 323 9.85 -8.27 -4.58
CA TYR A 323 9.51 -7.08 -5.36
C TYR A 323 10.76 -6.47 -6.00
N THR A 324 11.85 -6.32 -5.23
CA THR A 324 13.10 -5.74 -5.75
C THR A 324 13.69 -6.60 -6.87
N ALA A 325 13.65 -7.93 -6.74
CA ALA A 325 14.11 -8.85 -7.78
C ALA A 325 13.25 -8.77 -9.06
N PHE A 326 11.97 -8.44 -8.93
CA PHE A 326 11.07 -8.29 -10.07
C PHE A 326 11.25 -6.94 -10.78
N THR A 327 11.45 -5.85 -10.02
CA THR A 327 11.56 -4.50 -10.59
C THR A 327 12.95 -4.16 -11.09
N PHE A 328 13.98 -4.60 -10.39
CA PHE A 328 15.36 -4.33 -10.79
C PHE A 328 15.94 -5.52 -11.54
N LYS A 329 16.15 -5.33 -12.84
CA LYS A 329 16.73 -6.34 -13.73
C LYS A 329 18.19 -5.99 -14.04
N PRO A 330 19.17 -6.66 -13.41
CA PRO A 330 20.59 -6.34 -13.60
C PRO A 330 21.08 -6.59 -15.03
N ASP A 331 20.47 -7.55 -15.72
CA ASP A 331 20.72 -7.90 -17.13
C ASP A 331 20.33 -6.76 -18.07
N GLU A 332 19.09 -6.28 -17.97
CA GLU A 332 18.59 -5.17 -18.79
C GLU A 332 19.37 -3.88 -18.50
N THR A 333 19.67 -3.61 -17.23
CA THR A 333 20.44 -2.43 -16.81
C THR A 333 21.88 -2.46 -17.34
N ALA A 334 22.55 -3.62 -17.27
CA ALA A 334 23.89 -3.79 -17.81
C ALA A 334 23.92 -3.66 -19.34
N GLU A 335 22.90 -4.19 -20.03
CA GLU A 335 22.79 -4.05 -21.47
C GLU A 335 22.52 -2.61 -21.90
N GLN A 336 21.64 -1.90 -21.20
CA GLN A 336 21.40 -0.47 -21.42
C GLN A 336 22.66 0.36 -21.19
N LEU A 337 23.41 0.08 -20.12
CA LEU A 337 24.68 0.76 -19.85
C LEU A 337 25.67 0.55 -21.01
N ARG A 338 25.79 -0.69 -21.50
CA ARG A 338 26.62 -1.03 -22.66
C ARG A 338 26.15 -0.32 -23.94
N LYS A 339 24.83 -0.33 -24.23
CA LYS A 339 24.25 0.33 -25.42
C LYS A 339 24.48 1.84 -25.40
N ASN A 340 24.46 2.46 -24.22
CA ASN A 340 24.72 3.89 -24.04
C ASN A 340 26.22 4.23 -24.02
N GLY A 341 27.11 3.26 -24.21
CA GLY A 341 28.56 3.45 -24.16
C GLY A 341 29.10 3.71 -22.76
N GLY A 342 28.33 3.40 -21.72
CA GLY A 342 28.74 3.46 -20.32
C GLY A 342 29.39 2.16 -19.86
N PHE A 343 30.27 2.26 -18.87
CA PHE A 343 30.85 1.11 -18.17
C PHE A 343 31.17 1.44 -16.72
N ILE A 344 31.25 0.40 -15.89
CA ILE A 344 31.70 0.54 -14.49
C ILE A 344 33.23 0.40 -14.48
N PRO A 345 33.98 1.38 -13.95
CA PRO A 345 35.44 1.29 -13.88
C PRO A 345 35.90 0.01 -13.19
N GLY A 346 36.81 -0.72 -13.82
CA GLY A 346 37.32 -2.00 -13.32
C GLY A 346 36.48 -3.24 -13.65
N ILE A 347 35.33 -3.10 -14.32
CA ILE A 347 34.46 -4.23 -14.68
C ILE A 347 34.17 -4.20 -16.19
N ARG A 348 34.39 -5.34 -16.85
CA ARG A 348 34.15 -5.47 -18.29
C ARG A 348 32.64 -5.35 -18.60
N PRO A 349 32.23 -4.57 -19.62
CA PRO A 349 30.84 -4.47 -20.03
C PRO A 349 30.25 -5.83 -20.44
N GLY A 350 28.98 -6.07 -20.09
CA GLY A 350 28.27 -7.33 -20.36
C GLY A 350 27.99 -8.15 -19.10
N ARG A 351 28.15 -9.48 -19.17
CA ARG A 351 27.85 -10.40 -18.05
C ARG A 351 28.55 -10.04 -16.73
N PRO A 352 29.84 -9.65 -16.70
CA PRO A 352 30.49 -9.27 -15.43
C PRO A 352 29.86 -8.03 -14.77
N THR A 353 29.34 -7.09 -15.58
CA THR A 353 28.62 -5.92 -15.09
C THR A 353 27.28 -6.33 -14.48
N GLN A 354 26.55 -7.23 -15.14
CA GLN A 354 25.29 -7.81 -14.63
C GLN A 354 25.51 -8.50 -13.28
N ASP A 355 26.51 -9.37 -13.17
CA ASP A 355 26.81 -10.12 -11.93
C ASP A 355 27.20 -9.19 -10.78
N TYR A 356 27.95 -8.13 -11.08
CA TYR A 356 28.28 -7.11 -10.10
C TYR A 356 27.04 -6.36 -9.61
N LEU A 357 26.20 -5.88 -10.53
CA LEU A 357 24.96 -5.19 -10.18
C LEU A 357 24.03 -6.11 -9.36
N ALA A 358 23.90 -7.37 -9.74
CA ALA A 358 23.11 -8.36 -9.01
C ALA A 358 23.62 -8.55 -7.57
N LYS A 359 24.94 -8.71 -7.37
CA LYS A 359 25.53 -8.83 -6.03
C LYS A 359 25.33 -7.58 -5.18
N VAL A 360 25.48 -6.40 -5.78
CA VAL A 360 25.31 -5.12 -5.07
C VAL A 360 23.86 -4.94 -4.65
N VAL A 361 22.89 -5.16 -5.56
CA VAL A 361 21.47 -5.04 -5.26
C VAL A 361 21.04 -6.06 -4.21
N PHE A 362 21.48 -7.31 -4.31
CA PHE A 362 21.17 -8.34 -3.31
C PHE A 362 21.59 -7.91 -1.89
N ARG A 363 22.82 -7.44 -1.71
CA ARG A 363 23.33 -7.01 -0.40
C ARG A 363 22.62 -5.79 0.15
N ILE A 364 22.34 -4.81 -0.71
CA ILE A 364 21.61 -3.60 -0.32
C ILE A 364 20.17 -3.95 0.09
N THR A 365 19.53 -4.83 -0.68
CA THR A 365 18.13 -5.24 -0.44
C THR A 365 17.99 -5.98 0.88
N ILE A 366 18.98 -6.79 1.30
CA ILE A 366 18.93 -7.44 2.63
C ILE A 366 18.84 -6.39 3.74
N ALA A 367 19.69 -5.36 3.70
CA ALA A 367 19.67 -4.29 4.70
C ALA A 367 18.35 -3.52 4.66
N GLY A 368 17.87 -3.17 3.47
CA GLY A 368 16.60 -2.47 3.29
C GLY A 368 15.38 -3.28 3.75
N ALA A 369 15.35 -4.58 3.44
CA ALA A 369 14.25 -5.49 3.77
C ALA A 369 14.16 -5.76 5.27
N LEU A 370 15.28 -6.07 5.93
CA LEU A 370 15.32 -6.26 7.39
C LEU A 370 14.83 -5.00 8.11
N PHE A 371 15.30 -3.84 7.67
CA PHE A 371 14.89 -2.58 8.27
C PHE A 371 13.41 -2.28 8.06
N LEU A 372 12.90 -2.43 6.84
CA LEU A 372 11.47 -2.26 6.55
C LEU A 372 10.62 -3.20 7.40
N GLY A 373 11.05 -4.46 7.57
CA GLY A 373 10.40 -5.41 8.46
C GLY A 373 10.36 -4.95 9.91
N ILE A 374 11.50 -4.48 10.45
CA ILE A 374 11.57 -3.97 11.84
C ILE A 374 10.62 -2.79 12.00
N VAL A 375 10.71 -1.81 11.10
CA VAL A 375 9.90 -0.59 11.17
C VAL A 375 8.41 -0.91 11.03
N ALA A 376 8.04 -1.84 10.15
CA ALA A 376 6.65 -2.26 9.96
C ALA A 376 6.04 -2.89 11.23
N VAL A 377 6.83 -3.66 11.96
CA VAL A 377 6.38 -4.43 13.13
C VAL A 377 6.46 -3.61 14.43
N THR A 378 7.34 -2.61 14.48
CA THR A 378 7.58 -1.79 15.68
C THR A 378 6.29 -1.21 16.30
N PRO A 379 5.38 -0.56 15.54
CA PRO A 379 4.17 0.00 16.14
C PRO A 379 3.24 -1.05 16.74
N ALA A 380 3.15 -2.22 16.10
CA ALA A 380 2.32 -3.32 16.56
C ALA A 380 2.91 -3.95 17.84
N VAL A 381 4.24 -4.10 17.93
CA VAL A 381 4.95 -4.55 19.14
C VAL A 381 4.78 -3.56 20.29
N VAL A 382 4.97 -2.25 20.04
CA VAL A 382 4.82 -1.22 21.07
C VAL A 382 3.42 -1.24 21.67
N GLY A 383 2.40 -1.29 20.82
CA GLY A 383 1.04 -1.38 21.34
C GLY A 383 0.71 -2.73 21.97
N ALA A 384 1.41 -3.82 21.65
CA ALA A 384 1.27 -5.13 22.28
C ALA A 384 1.79 -5.13 23.72
N ILE A 385 2.95 -4.50 23.93
CA ILE A 385 3.61 -4.43 25.24
C ILE A 385 2.93 -3.39 26.14
N VAL A 386 2.43 -2.30 25.56
CA VAL A 386 1.82 -1.18 26.29
C VAL A 386 0.36 -1.02 25.88
N PRO A 387 -0.61 -1.59 26.64
CA PRO A 387 -2.03 -1.54 26.29
C PRO A 387 -2.60 -0.11 26.23
N SER A 388 -2.07 0.83 27.02
CA SER A 388 -2.45 2.26 26.93
C SER A 388 -2.06 2.89 25.58
N LEU A 389 -1.15 2.26 24.84
CA LEU A 389 -0.72 2.65 23.50
C LEU A 389 -1.37 1.79 22.40
N ALA A 390 -2.53 1.16 22.66
CA ALA A 390 -3.22 0.37 21.64
C ALA A 390 -3.56 1.18 20.36
N GLY A 391 -3.84 2.49 20.50
CA GLY A 391 -4.03 3.41 19.36
C GLY A 391 -2.79 3.57 18.47
N VAL A 392 -1.60 3.31 19.00
CA VAL A 392 -0.32 3.36 18.26
C VAL A 392 -0.22 2.24 17.23
N ARG A 393 -0.87 1.10 17.46
CA ARG A 393 -0.87 -0.05 16.53
C ARG A 393 -1.48 0.33 15.18
N LEU A 394 -2.66 0.95 15.20
CA LEU A 394 -3.37 1.40 14.00
C LEU A 394 -2.69 2.63 13.38
N GLY A 395 -2.19 3.54 14.23
CA GLY A 395 -1.51 4.75 13.78
C GLY A 395 -0.18 4.49 13.07
N GLY A 396 0.62 3.53 13.52
CA GLY A 396 1.97 3.30 12.98
C GLY A 396 2.00 2.66 11.59
N THR A 397 1.10 1.72 11.29
CA THR A 397 0.94 1.17 9.94
C THR A 397 0.46 2.26 8.97
N GLY A 398 -0.47 3.11 9.43
CA GLY A 398 -0.91 4.27 8.65
C GLY A 398 0.21 5.29 8.42
N LEU A 399 1.01 5.59 9.44
CA LEU A 399 2.15 6.51 9.38
C LEU A 399 3.16 6.09 8.30
N LEU A 400 3.47 4.79 8.23
CA LEU A 400 4.39 4.23 7.23
C LEU A 400 3.94 4.51 5.80
N ILE A 401 2.66 4.24 5.53
CA ILE A 401 2.07 4.47 4.22
C ILE A 401 2.08 5.98 3.92
N VAL A 402 1.68 6.81 4.89
CA VAL A 402 1.61 8.26 4.73
C VAL A 402 2.96 8.88 4.37
N VAL A 403 4.00 8.59 5.16
CA VAL A 403 5.35 9.15 4.94
C VAL A 403 5.87 8.80 3.57
N SER A 404 5.75 7.54 3.17
CA SER A 404 6.33 7.11 1.92
C SER A 404 5.56 7.60 0.69
N VAL A 405 4.23 7.74 0.75
CA VAL A 405 3.45 8.36 -0.34
C VAL A 405 3.84 9.84 -0.49
N VAL A 406 4.04 10.55 0.62
CA VAL A 406 4.54 11.93 0.60
C VAL A 406 5.93 12.01 -0.03
N VAL A 407 6.88 11.17 0.41
CA VAL A 407 8.24 11.16 -0.13
C VAL A 407 8.25 10.84 -1.63
N GLU A 408 7.45 9.87 -2.07
CA GLU A 408 7.36 9.50 -3.49
C GLU A 408 6.76 10.64 -4.34
N THR A 409 5.68 11.25 -3.86
CA THR A 409 5.05 12.40 -4.54
C THR A 409 6.02 13.57 -4.64
N MET A 410 6.70 13.91 -3.54
CA MET A 410 7.65 15.01 -3.53
C MET A 410 8.78 14.79 -4.53
N LYS A 411 9.30 13.56 -4.63
CA LYS A 411 10.32 13.20 -5.63
C LYS A 411 9.81 13.33 -7.06
N GLN A 412 8.55 13.04 -7.32
CA GLN A 412 7.95 13.23 -8.64
C GLN A 412 7.68 14.69 -8.99
N ILE A 413 7.43 15.54 -7.99
CA ILE A 413 7.29 16.99 -8.19
C ILE A 413 8.66 17.65 -8.42
N GLU A 414 9.72 17.12 -7.80
CA GLU A 414 11.09 17.60 -7.97
C GLU A 414 11.74 17.20 -9.30
N ALA A 415 11.32 16.07 -9.89
CA ALA A 415 11.78 15.57 -11.18
C ALA A 415 11.06 16.28 -12.34
#